data_AF-A0A8J7VZ49-F1
#
_entry.id   AF-A0A8J7VZ49-F1
#
_cell.length_a   1.000
_cell.length_b   1.000
_cell.length_c   1.000
_cell.angle_alpha   90.00
_cell.angle_beta   90.00
_cell.angle_gamma   90.00
#
_symmetry.space_group_name_H-M   'P 1'
#
loop_
_entity.id
_entity.type
_entity.pdbx_description
1 polymer ?
#
loop_
_entity_poly.entity_id
_entity_poly.type
_entity_poly.pdbx_seq_one_letter_code
_entity_poly.pdbx_strand_id
1 'polypeptide(L)'
;GTVTDEALLEERRDTLLMAVARGRSGYGLAWADLAGGRFLCCEIADEDALAAELARLEPAELLVPDEDGWPQPALARSGVRRRPPWLFDADSARRQLLRFFGLQDLSAFGIEELPAAVAACGALLGYVEETQKQRLPHLTAIAVESTAETIAMNAATRRHLELDTRVDGKTRHTLLGVLDATVMPMGGRLLRRWLHRPLRDRRTLEERHHAVAALVESRAGDDLRERFRGIGDVERILTRVALRSARPRDLSTLRDGLRALPELRDLLAPLDSPRLDALSRELGEHAATCELLSSAVAPTPPALLRDGGAIAEGFDAELDELRRLSTHADQFLVDLERREREATGVTTLKVGYNRVHGYYIELGKAQAAKAPTHYTRRQTLTNAERYITEELKAFEDKVLSARERALARERGLYEELLDSLAAVLEALKRAAQALAELDVLCAFAERAEALDWSRPELSEHPVLRIERGRHPVVEAVRDEPFEPNDLDLDDARRMLVITGPNMGGKSTY
;
A
#
# COMPACT_ATOMS: atom_id res chain seq x y z
N GLY A 1 14.27 -3.12 -3.13
CA GLY A 1 13.07 -3.59 -2.43
C GLY A 1 12.69 -2.76 -1.21
N THR A 2 13.16 -1.50 -1.11
CA THR A 2 12.97 -0.66 0.09
C THR A 2 12.08 0.57 -0.17
N VAL A 3 11.34 0.56 -1.27
CA VAL A 3 10.52 1.68 -1.72
C VAL A 3 9.18 1.67 -0.99
N THR A 4 8.73 2.84 -0.53
CA THR A 4 7.43 3.04 0.13
C THR A 4 6.56 4.10 -0.57
N ASP A 5 7.15 4.86 -1.50
CA ASP A 5 6.44 5.84 -2.32
C ASP A 5 5.51 5.15 -3.33
N GLU A 6 4.23 5.50 -3.29
CA GLU A 6 3.17 4.94 -4.15
C GLU A 6 3.50 5.04 -5.65
N ALA A 7 4.13 6.15 -6.09
CA ALA A 7 4.47 6.37 -7.49
C ALA A 7 5.51 5.39 -8.06
N LEU A 8 6.21 4.66 -7.19
CA LEU A 8 7.24 3.69 -7.55
C LEU A 8 6.81 2.25 -7.26
N LEU A 9 5.59 2.06 -6.74
CA LEU A 9 5.05 0.76 -6.37
C LEU A 9 3.98 0.33 -7.37
N GLU A 10 3.95 -0.97 -7.68
CA GLU A 10 2.78 -1.57 -8.30
C GLU A 10 1.66 -1.66 -7.26
N GLU A 11 0.44 -1.26 -7.64
CA GLU A 11 -0.71 -1.15 -6.74
C GLU A 11 -1.12 -2.53 -6.18
N ARG A 12 -1.21 -3.55 -7.04
CA ARG A 12 -1.69 -4.91 -6.70
C ARG A 12 -0.58 -5.95 -6.51
N ARG A 13 0.66 -5.51 -6.28
CA ARG A 13 1.80 -6.41 -6.05
C ARG A 13 2.64 -5.94 -4.87
N ASP A 14 3.07 -6.90 -4.06
CA ASP A 14 4.01 -6.67 -2.96
C ASP A 14 5.42 -6.40 -3.51
N THR A 15 6.13 -5.42 -2.96
CA THR A 15 7.54 -5.15 -3.30
C THR A 15 8.41 -5.61 -2.13
N LEU A 16 8.98 -6.81 -2.26
CA LEU A 16 9.70 -7.44 -1.15
C LEU A 16 11.20 -7.15 -1.19
N LEU A 17 11.76 -6.83 -0.01
CA LEU A 17 13.17 -7.01 0.31
C LEU A 17 13.31 -8.36 1.01
N MET A 18 14.29 -9.16 0.63
CA MET A 18 14.55 -10.45 1.26
C MET A 18 16.03 -10.62 1.60
N ALA A 19 16.34 -11.28 2.70
CA ALA A 19 17.67 -11.69 3.11
C ALA A 19 17.70 -13.21 3.29
N VAL A 20 18.82 -13.83 2.91
CA VAL A 20 19.06 -15.26 3.07
C VAL A 20 20.34 -15.45 3.88
N ALA A 21 20.27 -16.21 4.97
CA ALA A 21 21.43 -16.61 5.76
C ALA A 21 21.65 -18.12 5.62
N ARG A 22 22.92 -18.55 5.63
CA ARG A 22 23.26 -19.98 5.73
C ARG A 22 23.30 -20.42 7.18
N GLY A 23 22.56 -21.48 7.49
CA GLY A 23 22.66 -22.20 8.75
C GLY A 23 23.63 -23.38 8.66
N ARG A 24 23.74 -24.14 9.75
CA ARG A 24 24.55 -25.38 9.78
C ARG A 24 23.95 -26.51 8.93
N SER A 25 22.63 -26.53 8.80
CA SER A 25 21.88 -27.62 8.15
C SER A 25 20.69 -27.11 7.33
N GLY A 26 20.84 -25.95 6.68
CA GLY A 26 19.77 -25.32 5.90
C GLY A 26 19.96 -23.82 5.72
N TYR A 27 18.87 -23.10 5.46
CA TYR A 27 18.87 -21.65 5.25
C TYR A 27 17.85 -20.97 6.15
N GLY A 28 18.21 -19.78 6.62
CA GLY A 28 17.29 -18.83 7.21
C GLY A 28 16.85 -17.81 6.18
N LEU A 29 15.57 -17.52 6.16
CA LEU A 29 14.95 -16.57 5.25
C LEU A 29 14.27 -15.49 6.06
N ALA A 30 14.43 -14.25 5.63
CA ALA A 30 13.72 -13.11 6.17
C ALA A 30 13.28 -12.23 5.02
N TRP A 31 12.05 -11.73 5.03
CA TRP A 31 11.60 -10.77 4.03
C TRP A 31 10.66 -9.74 4.63
N ALA A 32 10.64 -8.56 4.02
CA ALA A 32 9.82 -7.46 4.42
C ALA A 32 9.16 -6.80 3.21
N ASP A 33 7.89 -6.45 3.41
CA ASP A 33 7.16 -5.49 2.60
C ASP A 33 7.11 -4.19 3.38
N LEU A 34 8.02 -3.26 3.09
CA LEU A 34 8.09 -2.01 3.83
C LEU A 34 6.84 -1.15 3.62
N ALA A 35 6.22 -1.20 2.44
CA ALA A 35 5.02 -0.44 2.13
C ALA A 35 3.78 -1.00 2.84
N GLY A 36 3.71 -2.32 3.03
CA GLY A 36 2.66 -3.00 3.81
C GLY A 36 2.97 -3.18 5.30
N GLY A 37 4.16 -2.81 5.76
CA GLY A 37 4.60 -2.95 7.15
C GLY A 37 4.70 -4.38 7.66
N ARG A 38 4.98 -5.33 6.77
CA ARG A 38 5.08 -6.76 7.11
C ARG A 38 6.54 -7.19 7.17
N PHE A 39 6.88 -7.96 8.20
CA PHE A 39 8.20 -8.56 8.37
C PHE A 39 8.01 -10.03 8.79
N LEU A 40 8.49 -10.94 7.94
CA LEU A 40 8.32 -12.37 8.14
C LEU A 40 9.65 -13.10 7.99
N CYS A 41 9.71 -14.30 8.55
CA CYS A 41 10.87 -15.19 8.42
C CYS A 41 10.49 -16.67 8.46
N CYS A 42 11.41 -17.52 8.03
CA CYS A 42 11.33 -18.96 8.23
C CYS A 42 12.71 -19.62 8.14
N GLU A 43 12.80 -20.88 8.54
CA GLU A 43 13.95 -21.75 8.24
C GLU A 43 13.52 -22.88 7.31
N ILE A 44 14.42 -23.23 6.40
CA ILE A 44 14.21 -24.26 5.39
C ILE A 44 15.41 -25.21 5.33
N ALA A 45 15.17 -26.46 4.96
CA ALA A 45 16.14 -27.54 5.09
C ALA A 45 17.20 -27.57 3.98
N ASP A 46 16.82 -27.27 2.73
CA ASP A 46 17.65 -27.56 1.55
C ASP A 46 17.53 -26.51 0.43
N GLU A 47 18.33 -26.70 -0.63
CA GLU A 47 18.39 -25.82 -1.79
C GLU A 47 17.09 -25.84 -2.63
N ASP A 48 16.38 -26.97 -2.66
CA ASP A 48 15.12 -27.09 -3.38
C ASP A 48 14.01 -26.29 -2.70
N ALA A 49 13.95 -26.34 -1.37
CA ALA A 49 13.07 -25.48 -0.57
C ALA A 49 13.43 -23.99 -0.75
N LEU A 50 14.73 -23.65 -0.82
CA LEU A 50 15.17 -22.28 -1.09
C LEU A 50 14.71 -21.80 -2.47
N ALA A 51 14.87 -22.63 -3.49
CA ALA A 51 14.41 -22.32 -4.84
C ALA A 51 12.88 -22.14 -4.90
N ALA A 52 12.12 -22.97 -4.17
CA ALA A 52 10.67 -22.86 -4.07
C ALA A 52 10.24 -21.54 -3.40
N GLU A 53 10.89 -21.13 -2.30
CA GLU A 53 10.59 -19.90 -1.59
C GLU A 53 10.98 -18.64 -2.40
N LEU A 54 12.13 -18.66 -3.08
CA LEU A 54 12.53 -17.57 -3.98
C LEU A 54 11.57 -17.41 -5.17
N ALA A 55 11.05 -18.51 -5.71
CA ALA A 55 10.04 -18.50 -6.76
C ALA A 55 8.65 -18.08 -6.23
N ARG A 56 8.35 -18.35 -4.96
CA ARG A 56 7.09 -17.95 -4.32
C ARG A 56 7.04 -16.46 -4.02
N LEU A 57 8.09 -15.95 -3.38
CA LEU A 57 8.15 -14.58 -2.86
C LEU A 57 8.59 -13.58 -3.92
N GLU A 58 9.35 -14.03 -4.91
CA GLU A 58 9.91 -13.21 -5.98
C GLU A 58 10.45 -11.84 -5.51
N PRO A 59 11.45 -11.82 -4.60
CA PRO A 59 11.91 -10.57 -4.02
C PRO A 59 12.44 -9.61 -5.10
N ALA A 60 12.11 -8.33 -4.94
CA ALA A 60 12.60 -7.25 -5.79
C ALA A 60 14.07 -6.93 -5.50
N GLU A 61 14.54 -7.23 -4.29
CA GLU A 61 15.94 -7.15 -3.89
C GLU A 61 16.27 -8.26 -2.90
N LEU A 62 17.40 -8.94 -3.13
CA LEU A 62 17.84 -10.11 -2.36
C LEU A 62 19.22 -9.87 -1.75
N LEU A 63 19.31 -9.93 -0.43
CA LEU A 63 20.55 -9.81 0.32
C LEU A 63 21.12 -11.20 0.59
N VAL A 64 22.41 -11.39 0.27
CA VAL A 64 23.15 -12.62 0.56
C VAL A 64 24.52 -12.30 1.16
N PRO A 65 25.03 -13.11 2.09
CA PRO A 65 26.43 -13.09 2.50
C PRO A 65 27.37 -13.16 1.28
N ASP A 66 28.43 -12.35 1.30
CA ASP A 66 29.49 -12.39 0.30
C ASP A 66 30.39 -13.61 0.52
N GLU A 67 29.85 -14.76 0.14
CA GLU A 67 30.47 -16.08 0.22
C GLU A 67 30.28 -16.81 -1.11
N ASP A 68 31.06 -17.86 -1.32
CA ASP A 68 30.94 -18.72 -2.50
C ASP A 68 29.95 -19.89 -2.28
N GLY A 69 29.58 -20.56 -3.36
CA GLY A 69 28.73 -21.76 -3.35
C GLY A 69 27.23 -21.51 -3.21
N TRP A 70 26.75 -20.29 -3.47
CA TRP A 70 25.31 -20.02 -3.44
C TRP A 70 24.62 -20.73 -4.60
N PRO A 71 23.44 -21.34 -4.39
CA PRO A 71 22.73 -22.05 -5.43
C PRO A 71 22.33 -21.09 -6.55
N GLN A 72 22.37 -21.59 -7.78
CA GLN A 72 22.11 -20.79 -8.99
C GLN A 72 20.76 -20.03 -8.93
N PRO A 73 19.65 -20.58 -8.40
CA PRO A 73 18.40 -19.84 -8.25
C PRO A 73 18.50 -18.55 -7.44
N ALA A 74 19.42 -18.45 -6.48
CA ALA A 74 19.66 -17.22 -5.73
C ALA A 74 20.50 -16.21 -6.54
N LEU A 75 21.52 -16.68 -7.25
CA LEU A 75 22.46 -15.84 -8.01
C LEU A 75 21.92 -15.34 -9.34
N ALA A 76 21.00 -16.09 -9.96
CA ALA A 76 20.43 -15.76 -11.28
C ALA A 76 19.39 -14.61 -11.23
N ARG A 77 19.01 -14.15 -10.04
CA ARG A 77 18.00 -13.10 -9.87
C ARG A 77 18.58 -11.72 -10.14
N SER A 78 17.76 -10.84 -10.72
CA SER A 78 18.02 -9.40 -10.70
C SER A 78 17.90 -8.87 -9.26
N GLY A 79 18.71 -7.87 -8.91
CA GLY A 79 18.60 -7.22 -7.59
C GLY A 79 19.29 -7.97 -6.45
N VAL A 80 20.18 -8.92 -6.73
CA VAL A 80 21.04 -9.52 -5.70
C VAL A 80 22.04 -8.48 -5.17
N ARG A 81 22.26 -8.48 -3.86
CA ARG A 81 23.22 -7.66 -3.14
C ARG A 81 24.06 -8.56 -2.24
N ARG A 82 25.33 -8.72 -2.61
CA ARG A 82 26.32 -9.34 -1.72
C ARG A 82 26.65 -8.39 -0.58
N ARG A 83 26.62 -8.89 0.64
CA ARG A 83 26.79 -8.13 1.87
C ARG A 83 27.81 -8.85 2.77
N PRO A 84 28.61 -8.12 3.57
CA PRO A 84 29.62 -8.76 4.39
C PRO A 84 29.05 -9.87 5.31
N PRO A 85 29.68 -11.06 5.40
CA PRO A 85 29.13 -12.20 6.14
C PRO A 85 28.82 -11.93 7.62
N TRP A 86 29.60 -11.06 8.27
CA TRP A 86 29.38 -10.70 9.69
C TRP A 86 28.04 -9.99 9.95
N LEU A 87 27.36 -9.48 8.92
CA LEU A 87 26.01 -8.91 9.04
C LEU A 87 24.94 -10.00 9.22
N PHE A 88 25.27 -11.27 8.94
CA PHE A 88 24.41 -12.43 9.09
C PHE A 88 24.83 -13.29 10.29
N ASP A 89 25.53 -12.71 11.27
CA ASP A 89 25.83 -13.37 12.54
C ASP A 89 24.57 -13.38 13.43
N ALA A 90 24.15 -14.57 13.88
CA ALA A 90 22.90 -14.74 14.63
C ALA A 90 22.93 -14.01 15.98
N ASP A 91 24.05 -14.02 16.70
CA ASP A 91 24.17 -13.35 17.99
C ASP A 91 24.11 -11.82 17.87
N SER A 92 24.78 -11.27 16.86
CA SER A 92 24.72 -9.85 16.52
C SER A 92 23.33 -9.43 16.07
N ALA A 93 22.71 -10.22 15.18
CA ALA A 93 21.35 -10.01 14.73
C ALA A 93 20.34 -10.02 15.88
N ARG A 94 20.44 -11.00 16.80
CA ARG A 94 19.61 -11.06 18.01
C ARG A 94 19.68 -9.76 18.81
N ARG A 95 20.89 -9.27 19.10
CA ARG A 95 21.08 -8.00 19.83
C ARG A 95 20.47 -6.80 19.09
N GLN A 96 20.57 -6.77 17.76
CA GLN A 96 19.99 -5.72 16.94
C GLN A 96 18.46 -5.76 16.99
N LEU A 97 17.85 -6.93 16.81
CA LEU A 97 16.39 -7.12 16.85
C LEU A 97 15.82 -6.75 18.22
N LEU A 98 16.42 -7.23 19.31
CA LEU A 98 15.97 -6.89 20.67
C LEU A 98 15.98 -5.39 20.93
N ARG A 99 17.03 -4.70 20.49
CA ARG A 99 17.13 -3.23 20.60
C ARG A 99 16.10 -2.52 19.73
N PHE A 100 15.85 -3.00 18.51
CA PHE A 100 14.91 -2.38 17.59
C PHE A 100 13.46 -2.50 18.08
N PHE A 101 13.05 -3.70 18.51
CA PHE A 101 11.69 -3.96 18.99
C PHE A 101 11.48 -3.63 20.48
N GLY A 102 12.56 -3.34 21.22
CA GLY A 102 12.49 -3.05 22.66
C GLY A 102 12.11 -4.27 23.50
N LEU A 103 12.61 -5.46 23.11
CA LEU A 103 12.29 -6.75 23.75
C LEU A 103 13.45 -7.27 24.61
N GLN A 104 13.14 -8.19 25.53
CA GLN A 104 14.14 -8.90 26.34
C GLN A 104 14.64 -10.19 25.67
N ASP A 105 13.73 -10.88 24.97
CA ASP A 105 13.98 -12.07 24.16
C ASP A 105 13.09 -12.04 22.91
N LEU A 106 13.31 -12.97 21.98
CA LEU A 106 12.57 -13.09 20.72
C LEU A 106 11.48 -14.18 20.80
N SER A 107 11.18 -14.70 22.00
CA SER A 107 10.15 -15.74 22.20
C SER A 107 8.76 -15.24 21.82
N ALA A 108 8.49 -13.95 22.03
CA ALA A 108 7.24 -13.30 21.63
C ALA A 108 6.99 -13.36 20.11
N PHE A 109 8.05 -13.51 19.31
CA PHE A 109 7.96 -13.70 17.85
C PHE A 109 8.12 -15.16 17.42
N GLY A 110 8.41 -16.07 18.35
CA GLY A 110 8.63 -17.49 18.04
C GLY A 110 9.92 -17.77 17.26
N ILE A 111 10.91 -16.86 17.30
CA ILE A 111 12.16 -17.00 16.53
C ILE A 111 13.41 -17.24 17.40
N GLU A 112 13.27 -17.36 18.72
CA GLU A 112 14.41 -17.53 19.64
C GLU A 112 15.27 -18.76 19.27
N GLU A 113 14.61 -19.86 18.87
CA GLU A 113 15.25 -21.13 18.50
C GLU A 113 15.53 -21.26 16.99
N LEU A 114 15.46 -20.16 16.22
CA LEU A 114 15.65 -20.13 14.77
C LEU A 114 16.87 -19.28 14.39
N PRO A 115 18.10 -19.72 14.70
CA PRO A 115 19.30 -18.89 14.59
C PRO A 115 19.61 -18.44 13.15
N ALA A 116 19.30 -19.25 12.14
CA ALA A 116 19.52 -18.85 10.75
C ALA A 116 18.47 -17.80 10.32
N ALA A 117 17.20 -17.96 10.73
CA ALA A 117 16.18 -16.95 10.47
C ALA A 117 16.51 -15.63 11.19
N VAL A 118 16.96 -15.69 12.44
CA VAL A 118 17.42 -14.52 13.22
C VAL A 118 18.55 -13.80 12.50
N ALA A 119 19.57 -14.53 12.01
CA ALA A 119 20.64 -13.98 11.19
C ALA A 119 20.14 -13.23 9.95
N ALA A 120 19.20 -13.83 9.20
CA ALA A 120 18.59 -13.21 8.03
C ALA A 120 17.79 -11.95 8.41
N CYS A 121 17.03 -12.00 9.51
CA CYS A 121 16.27 -10.85 10.03
C CYS A 121 17.18 -9.68 10.40
N GLY A 122 18.30 -9.94 11.07
CA GLY A 122 19.28 -8.89 11.42
C GLY A 122 19.90 -8.25 10.19
N ALA A 123 20.33 -9.05 9.21
CA ALA A 123 20.88 -8.53 7.97
C ALA A 123 19.86 -7.69 7.18
N LEU A 124 18.60 -8.16 7.10
CA LEU A 124 17.51 -7.41 6.50
C LEU A 124 17.31 -6.09 7.22
N LEU A 125 17.14 -6.12 8.55
CA LEU A 125 16.89 -4.92 9.35
C LEU A 125 18.03 -3.91 9.22
N GLY A 126 19.28 -4.34 9.30
CA GLY A 126 20.44 -3.46 9.14
C GLY A 126 20.48 -2.78 7.78
N TYR A 127 20.10 -3.49 6.71
CA TYR A 127 20.00 -2.90 5.38
C TYR A 127 18.85 -1.89 5.26
N VAL A 128 17.70 -2.18 5.89
CA VAL A 128 16.58 -1.24 5.93
C VAL A 128 16.96 0.02 6.71
N GLU A 129 17.64 -0.11 7.86
CA GLU A 129 18.14 1.04 8.63
C GLU A 129 19.15 1.88 7.83
N GLU A 130 20.06 1.25 7.08
CA GLU A 130 21.04 1.92 6.21
C GLU A 130 20.38 2.72 5.07
N THR A 131 19.35 2.14 4.46
CA THR A 131 18.68 2.73 3.28
C THR A 131 17.65 3.78 3.65
N GLN A 132 16.85 3.54 4.71
CA GLN A 132 15.78 4.45 5.14
C GLN A 132 16.29 5.61 6.00
N LYS A 133 17.36 5.40 6.78
CA LYS A 133 17.95 6.41 7.68
C LYS A 133 16.94 7.09 8.63
N GLN A 134 15.85 6.40 8.95
CA GLN A 134 14.78 6.84 9.85
C GLN A 134 14.28 5.67 10.69
N ARG A 135 13.56 5.96 11.79
CA ARG A 135 12.88 4.92 12.58
C ARG A 135 11.70 4.36 11.79
N LEU A 136 11.39 3.09 11.99
CA LEU A 136 10.37 2.35 11.22
C LEU A 136 9.29 1.81 12.17
N PRO A 137 8.48 2.70 12.79
CA PRO A 137 7.56 2.32 13.86
C PRO A 137 6.41 1.43 13.38
N HIS A 138 6.20 1.31 12.07
CA HIS A 138 5.18 0.43 11.49
C HIS A 138 5.60 -1.05 11.48
N LEU A 139 6.90 -1.36 11.51
CA LEU A 139 7.39 -2.73 11.64
C LEU A 139 7.34 -3.12 13.12
N THR A 140 6.21 -3.67 13.55
CA THR A 140 5.92 -3.92 14.97
C THR A 140 6.21 -5.35 15.43
N ALA A 141 6.24 -6.31 14.51
CA ALA A 141 6.48 -7.71 14.81
C ALA A 141 7.19 -8.44 13.67
N ILE A 142 7.84 -9.55 14.00
CA ILE A 142 8.29 -10.56 13.04
C ILE A 142 7.35 -11.77 13.16
N ALA A 143 6.80 -12.22 12.03
CA ALA A 143 5.97 -13.43 11.99
C ALA A 143 6.76 -14.60 11.38
N VAL A 144 6.68 -15.77 12.02
CA VAL A 144 7.22 -17.01 11.46
C VAL A 144 6.22 -17.59 10.48
N GLU A 145 6.65 -17.84 9.25
CA GLU A 145 5.88 -18.64 8.31
C GLU A 145 6.34 -20.10 8.36
N SER A 146 5.48 -20.99 8.85
CA SER A 146 5.74 -22.43 8.79
C SER A 146 5.43 -22.98 7.40
N THR A 147 6.33 -23.79 6.86
CA THR A 147 6.08 -24.54 5.61
C THR A 147 5.08 -25.67 5.82
N ALA A 148 4.97 -26.19 7.06
CA ALA A 148 4.07 -27.29 7.41
C ALA A 148 2.59 -26.88 7.39
N GLU A 149 2.28 -25.59 7.49
CA GLU A 149 0.91 -25.04 7.47
C GLU A 149 0.32 -24.91 6.05
N THR A 150 1.13 -25.12 5.01
CA THR A 150 0.75 -24.87 3.63
C THR A 150 1.02 -26.06 2.71
N ILE A 151 0.32 -26.12 1.58
CA ILE A 151 0.62 -27.10 0.53
C ILE A 151 1.93 -26.71 -0.14
N ALA A 152 2.93 -27.59 -0.03
CA ALA A 152 4.23 -27.39 -0.64
C ALA A 152 4.13 -27.42 -2.18
N MET A 153 4.65 -26.38 -2.83
CA MET A 153 4.75 -26.29 -4.28
C MET A 153 6.18 -25.89 -4.65
N ASN A 154 6.85 -26.77 -5.40
CA ASN A 154 8.19 -26.46 -5.92
C ASN A 154 8.10 -25.36 -7.01
N ALA A 155 9.26 -24.79 -7.36
CA ALA A 155 9.34 -23.71 -8.34
C ALA A 155 8.77 -24.09 -9.72
N ALA A 156 8.96 -25.34 -10.16
CA ALA A 156 8.46 -25.83 -11.44
C ALA A 156 6.92 -25.91 -11.47
N THR A 157 6.30 -26.44 -10.40
CA THR A 157 4.85 -26.50 -10.23
C THR A 157 4.24 -25.11 -10.31
N ARG A 158 4.79 -24.13 -9.57
CA ARG A 158 4.29 -22.73 -9.61
C ARG A 158 4.33 -22.14 -11.00
N ARG A 159 5.44 -22.36 -11.73
CA ARG A 159 5.61 -21.88 -13.09
C ARG A 159 4.65 -22.56 -14.07
N HIS A 160 4.44 -23.87 -13.94
CA HIS A 160 3.57 -24.62 -14.85
C HIS A 160 2.08 -24.39 -14.59
N LEU A 161 1.69 -24.11 -13.35
CA LEU A 161 0.32 -23.74 -13.00
C LEU A 161 -0.03 -22.29 -13.38
N GLU A 162 0.96 -21.48 -13.79
CA GLU A 162 0.79 -20.06 -14.15
C GLU A 162 -0.11 -19.33 -13.13
N LEU A 163 0.24 -19.39 -11.85
CA LEU A 163 -0.61 -18.92 -10.75
C LEU A 163 -0.88 -17.41 -10.84
N ASP A 164 0.15 -16.58 -10.99
CA ASP A 164 0.01 -15.13 -11.05
C ASP A 164 0.66 -14.51 -12.30
N THR A 165 1.72 -15.14 -12.82
CA THR A 165 2.49 -14.68 -13.97
C THR A 165 2.75 -15.82 -14.94
N ARG A 166 2.59 -15.56 -16.24
CA ARG A 166 2.96 -16.49 -17.31
C ARG A 166 4.44 -16.42 -17.64
N VAL A 167 4.91 -17.38 -18.44
CA VAL A 167 6.29 -17.38 -18.97
C VAL A 167 6.61 -16.11 -19.80
N ASP A 168 5.61 -15.52 -20.47
CA ASP A 168 5.74 -14.27 -21.23
C ASP A 168 5.58 -13.00 -20.38
N GLY A 169 5.45 -13.13 -19.05
CA GLY A 169 5.30 -12.03 -18.11
C GLY A 169 3.87 -11.46 -18.03
N LYS A 170 2.91 -11.97 -18.82
CA LYS A 170 1.53 -11.49 -18.78
C LYS A 170 0.76 -12.13 -17.63
N THR A 171 -0.20 -11.38 -17.10
CA THR A 171 -1.07 -11.80 -15.98
C THR A 171 -2.50 -12.13 -16.41
N ARG A 172 -2.93 -11.73 -17.61
CA ARG A 172 -4.33 -11.86 -18.05
C ARG A 172 -4.82 -13.31 -18.12
N HIS A 173 -3.95 -14.23 -18.52
CA HIS A 173 -4.28 -15.64 -18.71
C HIS A 173 -3.60 -16.51 -17.65
N THR A 174 -3.69 -16.09 -16.38
CA THR A 174 -3.19 -16.81 -15.20
C THR A 174 -4.36 -17.13 -14.28
N LEU A 175 -4.14 -17.97 -13.27
CA LEU A 175 -5.18 -18.24 -12.26
C LEU A 175 -5.60 -16.95 -11.55
N LEU A 176 -4.64 -16.08 -11.21
CA LEU A 176 -4.90 -14.75 -10.65
C LEU A 176 -5.71 -13.88 -11.62
N GLY A 177 -5.41 -13.91 -12.91
CA GLY A 177 -6.16 -13.14 -13.92
C GLY A 177 -7.64 -13.53 -14.03
N VAL A 178 -7.98 -14.79 -13.73
CA VAL A 178 -9.37 -15.27 -13.69
C VAL A 178 -10.05 -14.94 -12.36
N LEU A 179 -9.30 -15.08 -11.25
CA LEU A 179 -9.80 -14.95 -9.88
C LEU A 179 -9.87 -13.52 -9.35
N ASP A 180 -8.97 -12.64 -9.79
CA ASP A 180 -8.82 -11.31 -9.21
C ASP A 180 -9.93 -10.36 -9.66
N ALA A 181 -11.07 -10.52 -9.00
CA ALA A 181 -12.18 -9.58 -9.02
C ALA A 181 -12.18 -8.67 -7.78
N THR A 182 -11.08 -8.59 -7.04
CA THR A 182 -10.99 -7.72 -5.85
C THR A 182 -11.13 -6.24 -6.25
N VAL A 183 -11.72 -5.43 -5.38
CA VAL A 183 -11.94 -4.00 -5.64
C VAL A 183 -10.75 -3.17 -5.17
N MET A 184 -10.24 -3.46 -3.98
CA MET A 184 -9.18 -2.70 -3.31
C MET A 184 -7.79 -3.25 -3.63
N PRO A 185 -6.77 -2.38 -3.74
CA PRO A 185 -5.38 -2.79 -3.96
C PRO A 185 -4.85 -3.80 -2.94
N MET A 186 -5.14 -3.56 -1.66
CA MET A 186 -4.75 -4.44 -0.56
C MET A 186 -5.44 -5.81 -0.62
N GLY A 187 -6.69 -5.87 -1.11
CA GLY A 187 -7.40 -7.12 -1.40
C GLY A 187 -6.70 -7.93 -2.50
N GLY A 188 -6.35 -7.28 -3.61
CA GLY A 188 -5.61 -7.94 -4.71
C GLY A 188 -4.24 -8.48 -4.28
N ARG A 189 -3.50 -7.72 -3.45
CA ARG A 189 -2.25 -8.21 -2.85
C ARG A 189 -2.49 -9.41 -1.94
N LEU A 190 -3.53 -9.38 -1.11
CA LEU A 190 -3.88 -10.49 -0.23
C LEU A 190 -4.29 -11.75 -1.01
N LEU A 191 -5.11 -11.61 -2.05
CA LEU A 191 -5.50 -12.71 -2.93
C LEU A 191 -4.26 -13.38 -3.55
N ARG A 192 -3.34 -12.60 -4.12
CA ARG A 192 -2.08 -13.13 -4.67
C ARG A 192 -1.32 -13.95 -3.62
N ARG A 193 -1.24 -13.46 -2.38
CA ARG A 193 -0.60 -14.21 -1.28
C ARG A 193 -1.31 -15.53 -0.99
N TRP A 194 -2.64 -15.54 -0.93
CA TRP A 194 -3.42 -16.76 -0.68
C TRP A 194 -3.23 -17.81 -1.78
N LEU A 195 -3.19 -17.40 -3.05
CA LEU A 195 -2.90 -18.32 -4.17
C LEU A 195 -1.52 -18.96 -4.06
N HIS A 196 -0.54 -18.22 -3.56
CA HIS A 196 0.81 -18.72 -3.42
C HIS A 196 1.05 -19.50 -2.12
N ARG A 197 0.10 -19.48 -1.17
CA ARG A 197 0.13 -20.21 0.11
C ARG A 197 -1.21 -20.91 0.41
N PRO A 198 -1.56 -21.99 -0.31
CA PRO A 198 -2.75 -22.77 0.01
C PRO A 198 -2.63 -23.38 1.41
N LEU A 199 -3.62 -23.14 2.26
CA LEU A 199 -3.59 -23.53 3.68
C LEU A 199 -3.90 -25.02 3.87
N ARG A 200 -3.38 -25.60 4.96
CA ARG A 200 -3.70 -26.96 5.41
C ARG A 200 -4.64 -26.99 6.61
N ASP A 201 -4.79 -25.86 7.31
CA ASP A 201 -5.71 -25.77 8.44
C ASP A 201 -7.17 -25.81 7.95
N ARG A 202 -7.85 -26.93 8.23
CA ARG A 202 -9.24 -27.15 7.78
C ARG A 202 -10.21 -26.17 8.39
N ARG A 203 -10.02 -25.79 9.65
CA ARG A 203 -10.90 -24.84 10.32
C ARG A 203 -10.93 -23.49 9.60
N THR A 204 -9.75 -22.95 9.28
CA THR A 204 -9.66 -21.70 8.50
C THR A 204 -10.32 -21.83 7.14
N LEU A 205 -10.14 -22.97 6.45
CA LEU A 205 -10.78 -23.21 5.15
C LEU A 205 -12.31 -23.28 5.27
N GLU A 206 -12.83 -23.99 6.26
CA GLU A 206 -14.28 -24.10 6.53
C GLU A 206 -14.90 -22.74 6.84
N GLU A 207 -14.26 -21.94 7.70
CA GLU A 207 -14.70 -20.58 8.04
C GLU A 207 -14.74 -19.67 6.80
N ARG A 208 -13.74 -19.76 5.91
CA ARG A 208 -13.73 -19.03 4.63
C ARG A 208 -14.82 -19.52 3.67
N HIS A 209 -14.97 -20.84 3.50
CA HIS A 209 -16.02 -21.40 2.65
C HIS A 209 -17.41 -21.03 3.14
N HIS A 210 -17.62 -21.00 4.45
CA HIS A 210 -18.87 -20.57 5.06
C HIS A 210 -19.16 -19.09 4.78
N ALA A 211 -18.17 -18.21 4.95
CA ALA A 211 -18.29 -16.79 4.60
C ALA A 211 -18.63 -16.58 3.12
N VAL A 212 -17.96 -17.29 2.21
CA VAL A 212 -18.26 -17.22 0.77
C VAL A 212 -19.69 -17.68 0.49
N ALA A 213 -20.14 -18.80 1.08
CA ALA A 213 -21.51 -19.29 0.91
C ALA A 213 -22.55 -18.29 1.41
N ALA A 214 -22.36 -17.72 2.61
CA ALA A 214 -23.27 -16.71 3.16
C ALA A 214 -23.36 -15.44 2.28
N LEU A 215 -22.24 -15.02 1.67
CA LEU A 215 -22.21 -13.88 0.75
C LEU A 215 -22.95 -14.17 -0.56
N VAL A 216 -22.82 -15.39 -1.10
CA VAL A 216 -23.55 -15.84 -2.31
C VAL A 216 -25.05 -15.90 -2.02
N GLU A 217 -25.46 -16.55 -0.92
CA GLU A 217 -26.87 -16.75 -0.57
C GLU A 217 -27.61 -15.44 -0.30
N SER A 218 -26.96 -14.50 0.40
CA SER A 218 -27.53 -13.20 0.74
C SER A 218 -27.45 -12.17 -0.40
N ARG A 219 -26.55 -12.38 -1.37
CA ARG A 219 -26.12 -11.39 -2.37
C ARG A 219 -25.56 -10.09 -1.79
N ALA A 220 -25.21 -10.07 -0.50
CA ALA A 220 -24.64 -8.89 0.14
C ALA A 220 -23.25 -8.53 -0.42
N GLY A 221 -22.60 -9.46 -1.12
CA GLY A 221 -21.31 -9.22 -1.78
C GLY A 221 -21.31 -8.05 -2.76
N ASP A 222 -22.39 -7.83 -3.52
CA ASP A 222 -22.47 -6.74 -4.50
C ASP A 222 -22.50 -5.37 -3.83
N ASP A 223 -23.33 -5.21 -2.79
CA ASP A 223 -23.44 -3.96 -2.03
C ASP A 223 -22.14 -3.64 -1.29
N LEU A 224 -21.50 -4.65 -0.68
CA LEU A 224 -20.18 -4.51 -0.06
C LEU A 224 -19.13 -4.04 -1.08
N ARG A 225 -19.08 -4.67 -2.26
CA ARG A 225 -18.13 -4.34 -3.34
C ARG A 225 -18.33 -2.92 -3.88
N GLU A 226 -19.56 -2.42 -3.95
CA GLU A 226 -19.83 -1.02 -4.31
C GLU A 226 -19.17 -0.07 -3.31
N ARG A 227 -19.32 -0.34 -2.00
CA ARG A 227 -18.74 0.50 -0.94
C ARG A 227 -17.22 0.44 -0.88
N PHE A 228 -16.60 -0.66 -1.29
CA PHE A 228 -15.13 -0.76 -1.36
C PHE A 228 -14.50 0.22 -2.36
N ARG A 229 -15.21 0.65 -3.42
CA ARG A 229 -14.65 1.53 -4.46
C ARG A 229 -14.17 2.90 -3.94
N GLY A 230 -14.70 3.34 -2.80
CA GLY A 230 -14.34 4.61 -2.17
C GLY A 230 -13.22 4.54 -1.12
N ILE A 231 -12.76 3.34 -0.75
CA ILE A 231 -11.89 3.15 0.43
C ILE A 231 -10.39 3.32 0.09
N GLY A 232 -9.97 2.97 -1.12
CA GLY A 232 -8.57 3.06 -1.56
C GLY A 232 -7.62 2.11 -0.81
N ASP A 233 -6.32 2.38 -0.89
CA ASP A 233 -5.26 1.55 -0.29
C ASP A 233 -4.89 2.01 1.13
N VAL A 234 -5.82 1.76 2.07
CA VAL A 234 -5.66 2.13 3.49
C VAL A 234 -4.41 1.49 4.09
N GLU A 235 -4.08 0.25 3.75
CA GLU A 235 -2.89 -0.46 4.23
C GLU A 235 -1.61 0.34 4.00
N ARG A 236 -1.35 0.78 2.75
CA ARG A 236 -0.15 1.58 2.43
C ARG A 236 -0.22 3.01 2.95
N ILE A 237 -1.42 3.60 3.04
CA ILE A 237 -1.60 4.92 3.66
C ILE A 237 -1.16 4.89 5.13
N LEU A 238 -1.57 3.88 5.90
CA LEU A 238 -1.21 3.74 7.31
C LEU A 238 0.30 3.56 7.51
N THR A 239 0.98 2.87 6.60
CA THR A 239 2.45 2.82 6.58
C THR A 239 3.06 4.21 6.40
N ARG A 240 2.56 5.01 5.45
CA ARG A 240 3.04 6.39 5.24
C ARG A 240 2.73 7.30 6.42
N VAL A 241 1.60 7.11 7.10
CA VAL A 241 1.27 7.82 8.36
C VAL A 241 2.32 7.49 9.42
N ALA A 242 2.64 6.21 9.61
CA ALA A 242 3.64 5.77 10.57
C ALA A 242 5.06 6.27 10.25
N LEU A 243 5.38 6.42 8.95
CA LEU A 243 6.63 7.01 8.48
C LEU A 243 6.64 8.55 8.46
N ARG A 244 5.55 9.19 8.90
CA ARG A 244 5.32 10.65 8.79
C ARG A 244 5.53 11.21 7.37
N SER A 245 5.28 10.38 6.35
CA SER A 245 5.40 10.73 4.93
C SER A 245 4.04 10.76 4.21
N ALA A 246 2.94 10.55 4.94
CA ALA A 246 1.59 10.62 4.39
C ALA A 246 1.29 12.02 3.82
N ARG A 247 0.78 12.04 2.59
CA ARG A 247 0.39 13.26 1.87
C ARG A 247 -1.04 13.66 2.23
N PRO A 248 -1.45 14.92 2.02
CA PRO A 248 -2.81 15.35 2.37
C PRO A 248 -3.92 14.51 1.74
N ARG A 249 -3.71 14.03 0.50
CA ARG A 249 -4.64 13.12 -0.18
C ARG A 249 -4.72 11.73 0.47
N ASP A 250 -3.64 11.25 1.09
CA ASP A 250 -3.68 10.00 1.85
C ASP A 250 -4.64 10.13 3.03
N LEU A 251 -4.62 11.27 3.74
CA LEU A 251 -5.50 11.51 4.88
C LEU A 251 -6.97 11.69 4.47
N SER A 252 -7.25 12.30 3.30
CA SER A 252 -8.61 12.35 2.78
C SER A 252 -9.13 10.97 2.36
N THR A 253 -8.28 10.13 1.75
CA THR A 253 -8.65 8.75 1.41
C THR A 253 -8.89 7.92 2.67
N LEU A 254 -8.02 8.03 3.68
CA LEU A 254 -8.22 7.38 4.98
C LEU A 254 -9.54 7.83 5.63
N ARG A 255 -9.83 9.13 5.64
CA ARG A 255 -11.11 9.69 6.14
C ARG A 255 -12.31 9.03 5.45
N ASP A 256 -12.27 8.95 4.12
CA ASP A 256 -13.38 8.44 3.34
C ASP A 256 -13.54 6.92 3.52
N GLY A 257 -12.43 6.19 3.65
CA GLY A 257 -12.42 4.77 4.02
C GLY A 257 -13.00 4.51 5.41
N LEU A 258 -12.63 5.30 6.42
CA LEU A 258 -13.19 5.18 7.77
C LEU A 258 -14.69 5.51 7.81
N ARG A 259 -15.14 6.48 6.99
CA ARG A 259 -16.55 6.85 6.90
C ARG A 259 -17.44 5.71 6.38
N ALA A 260 -16.89 4.80 5.57
CA ALA A 260 -17.63 3.66 5.02
C ALA A 260 -17.83 2.52 6.03
N LEU A 261 -17.03 2.45 7.11
CA LEU A 261 -17.03 1.30 8.03
C LEU A 261 -18.37 1.02 8.71
N PRO A 262 -19.15 2.01 9.19
CA PRO A 262 -20.44 1.75 9.82
C PRO A 262 -21.41 1.04 8.86
N GLU A 263 -21.52 1.52 7.62
CA GLU A 263 -22.40 0.93 6.61
C GLU A 263 -21.96 -0.50 6.24
N LEU A 264 -20.65 -0.74 6.13
CA LEU A 264 -20.13 -2.11 5.92
C LEU A 264 -20.52 -3.04 7.08
N ARG A 265 -20.44 -2.57 8.31
CA ARG A 265 -20.83 -3.38 9.48
C ARG A 265 -22.32 -3.68 9.50
N ASP A 266 -23.16 -2.71 9.10
CA ASP A 266 -24.60 -2.90 8.98
C ASP A 266 -24.95 -3.94 7.89
N LEU A 267 -24.23 -3.96 6.77
CA LEU A 267 -24.38 -4.96 5.71
C LEU A 267 -23.93 -6.36 6.15
N LEU A 268 -22.93 -6.46 7.04
CA LEU A 268 -22.44 -7.73 7.57
C LEU A 268 -23.32 -8.29 8.71
N ALA A 269 -23.97 -7.42 9.49
CA ALA A 269 -24.75 -7.81 10.66
C ALA A 269 -25.83 -8.89 10.44
N PRO A 270 -26.57 -8.94 9.31
CA PRO A 270 -27.57 -9.99 9.08
C PRO A 270 -26.98 -11.32 8.59
N LEU A 271 -25.68 -11.39 8.29
CA LEU A 271 -25.06 -12.56 7.68
C LEU A 271 -24.64 -13.57 8.74
N ASP A 272 -25.18 -14.78 8.67
CA ASP A 272 -24.77 -15.89 9.55
C ASP A 272 -23.41 -16.44 9.08
N SER A 273 -22.31 -15.88 9.60
CA SER A 273 -20.99 -16.46 9.39
C SER A 273 -19.98 -16.05 10.48
N PRO A 274 -19.37 -17.03 11.19
CA PRO A 274 -18.40 -16.74 12.25
C PRO A 274 -17.22 -15.86 11.79
N ARG A 275 -16.75 -16.04 10.54
CA ARG A 275 -15.65 -15.24 10.01
C ARG A 275 -16.10 -13.83 9.65
N LEU A 276 -17.28 -13.66 9.06
CA LEU A 276 -17.82 -12.32 8.75
C LEU A 276 -18.09 -11.53 10.03
N ASP A 277 -18.60 -12.19 11.09
CA ASP A 277 -18.76 -11.59 12.41
C ASP A 277 -17.43 -11.17 13.04
N ALA A 278 -16.39 -12.00 12.87
CA ALA A 278 -15.04 -11.67 13.33
C ALA A 278 -14.49 -10.46 12.57
N LEU A 279 -14.62 -10.45 11.24
CA LEU A 279 -14.21 -9.33 10.39
C LEU A 279 -14.96 -8.04 10.76
N SER A 280 -16.28 -8.10 10.97
CA SER A 280 -17.08 -6.95 11.42
C SER A 280 -16.59 -6.35 12.75
N ARG A 281 -16.13 -7.20 13.69
CA ARG A 281 -15.50 -6.76 14.94
C ARG A 281 -14.08 -6.20 14.74
N GLU A 282 -13.29 -6.81 13.86
CA GLU A 282 -11.93 -6.38 13.52
C GLU A 282 -11.93 -5.03 12.77
N LEU A 283 -12.97 -4.73 11.97
CA LEU A 283 -13.16 -3.43 11.31
C LEU A 283 -13.23 -2.27 12.30
N GLY A 284 -13.88 -2.46 13.46
CA GLY A 284 -14.10 -1.38 14.44
C GLY A 284 -14.99 -0.24 13.92
N GLU A 285 -15.21 0.78 14.76
CA GLU A 285 -16.08 1.92 14.40
C GLU A 285 -15.30 3.17 13.98
N HIS A 286 -14.16 3.43 14.63
CA HIS A 286 -13.26 4.55 14.33
C HIS A 286 -13.91 5.94 14.22
N ALA A 287 -15.10 6.16 14.81
CA ALA A 287 -15.89 7.39 14.67
C ALA A 287 -15.09 8.65 15.05
N ALA A 288 -14.41 8.65 16.20
CA ALA A 288 -13.59 9.78 16.65
C ALA A 288 -12.46 10.12 15.66
N THR A 289 -11.81 9.11 15.05
CA THR A 289 -10.76 9.33 14.06
C THR A 289 -11.35 9.86 12.74
N CYS A 290 -12.50 9.33 12.32
CA CYS A 290 -13.21 9.81 11.14
C CYS A 290 -13.68 11.26 11.32
N GLU A 291 -14.20 11.63 12.48
CA GLU A 291 -14.62 12.98 12.84
C GLU A 291 -13.43 13.95 12.86
N LEU A 292 -12.33 13.56 13.51
CA LEU A 292 -11.09 14.35 13.51
C LEU A 292 -10.66 14.66 12.08
N LEU A 293 -10.49 13.64 11.23
CA LEU A 293 -10.07 13.85 9.84
C LEU A 293 -11.10 14.63 9.02
N SER A 294 -12.39 14.47 9.29
CA SER A 294 -13.46 15.21 8.60
C SER A 294 -13.46 16.69 8.96
N SER A 295 -13.16 17.03 10.22
CA SER A 295 -13.01 18.43 10.66
C SER A 295 -11.67 19.05 10.27
N ALA A 296 -10.61 18.26 10.16
CA ALA A 296 -9.25 18.76 10.05
C ALA A 296 -8.73 18.79 8.61
N VAL A 297 -9.09 17.83 7.78
CA VAL A 297 -8.57 17.70 6.41
C VAL A 297 -9.55 18.32 5.43
N ALA A 298 -9.05 19.20 4.56
CA ALA A 298 -9.87 19.83 3.52
C ALA A 298 -10.61 18.77 2.68
N PRO A 299 -11.83 19.05 2.17
CA PRO A 299 -12.58 18.10 1.35
C PRO A 299 -11.79 17.61 0.13
N THR A 300 -11.09 18.53 -0.54
CA THR A 300 -10.21 18.28 -1.68
C THR A 300 -8.83 18.88 -1.40
N PRO A 301 -7.95 18.16 -0.69
CA PRO A 301 -6.66 18.70 -0.30
C PRO A 301 -5.66 18.67 -1.49
N PRO A 302 -4.63 19.54 -1.46
CA PRO A 302 -3.57 19.55 -2.46
C PRO A 302 -2.76 18.25 -2.45
N ALA A 303 -2.00 17.99 -3.52
CA ALA A 303 -1.14 16.80 -3.59
C ALA A 303 0.03 16.86 -2.59
N LEU A 304 0.54 18.07 -2.28
CA LEU A 304 1.70 18.28 -1.43
C LEU A 304 1.37 19.28 -0.32
N LEU A 305 1.79 18.98 0.91
CA LEU A 305 1.58 19.85 2.07
C LEU A 305 2.23 21.23 1.90
N ARG A 306 3.36 21.31 1.18
CA ARG A 306 4.10 22.57 0.97
C ARG A 306 3.32 23.63 0.19
N ASP A 307 2.28 23.22 -0.53
CA ASP A 307 1.46 24.12 -1.35
C ASP A 307 0.36 24.81 -0.49
N GLY A 308 0.15 24.32 0.74
CA GLY A 308 -0.86 24.81 1.68
C GLY A 308 -2.30 24.48 1.28
N GLY A 309 -3.25 24.63 2.20
CA GLY A 309 -4.67 24.30 1.99
C GLY A 309 -5.01 22.82 2.23
N ALA A 310 -4.16 22.10 2.97
CA ALA A 310 -4.43 20.74 3.44
C ALA A 310 -5.40 20.71 4.63
N ILE A 311 -5.30 21.71 5.51
CA ILE A 311 -6.15 21.81 6.70
C ILE A 311 -7.45 22.55 6.34
N ALA A 312 -8.59 22.02 6.79
CA ALA A 312 -9.92 22.59 6.53
C ALA A 312 -10.10 23.96 7.21
N GLU A 313 -10.97 24.80 6.64
CA GLU A 313 -11.41 26.04 7.26
C GLU A 313 -12.25 25.73 8.51
N GLY A 314 -12.07 26.51 9.58
CA GLY A 314 -12.76 26.33 10.84
C GLY A 314 -12.09 25.33 11.80
N PHE A 315 -11.03 24.64 11.38
CA PHE A 315 -10.29 23.72 12.25
C PHE A 315 -9.40 24.44 13.25
N ASP A 316 -8.75 25.53 12.83
CA ASP A 316 -7.84 26.33 13.66
C ASP A 316 -8.05 27.83 13.42
N ALA A 317 -8.46 28.54 14.46
CA ALA A 317 -8.81 29.95 14.37
C ALA A 317 -7.62 30.85 13.98
N GLU A 318 -6.40 30.52 14.44
CA GLU A 318 -5.19 31.26 14.07
C GLU A 318 -4.87 31.07 12.59
N LEU A 319 -4.91 29.83 12.08
CA LEU A 319 -4.71 29.54 10.67
C LEU A 319 -5.75 30.26 9.79
N ASP A 320 -7.01 30.27 10.20
CA ASP A 320 -8.07 30.97 9.46
C ASP A 320 -7.85 32.49 9.44
N GLU A 321 -7.41 33.09 10.56
CA GLU A 321 -7.04 34.50 10.59
C GLU A 321 -5.86 34.81 9.66
N LEU A 322 -4.80 33.99 9.70
CA LEU A 322 -3.64 34.13 8.83
C LEU A 322 -4.00 33.97 7.35
N ARG A 323 -4.87 33.01 7.01
CA ARG A 323 -5.39 32.81 5.64
C ARG A 323 -6.23 34.00 5.19
N ARG A 324 -7.13 34.51 6.04
CA ARG A 324 -7.92 35.72 5.74
C ARG A 324 -7.03 36.90 5.41
N LEU A 325 -5.95 37.14 6.17
CA LEU A 325 -4.99 38.21 5.86
C LEU A 325 -4.37 38.07 4.46
N SER A 326 -4.17 36.83 3.98
CA SER A 326 -3.69 36.57 2.62
C SER A 326 -4.79 36.74 1.57
N THR A 327 -6.05 36.36 1.82
CA THR A 327 -7.16 36.50 0.85
C THR A 327 -7.56 37.97 0.66
N HIS A 328 -7.51 38.78 1.72
CA HIS A 328 -7.72 40.23 1.63
C HIS A 328 -6.61 40.91 0.81
N ALA A 329 -5.51 40.21 0.53
CA ALA A 329 -4.44 40.77 -0.25
C ALA A 329 -4.86 41.03 -1.71
N ASP A 330 -5.59 40.10 -2.32
CA ASP A 330 -6.03 40.24 -3.72
C ASP A 330 -6.97 41.44 -3.89
N GLN A 331 -7.88 41.64 -2.93
CA GLN A 331 -8.78 42.78 -2.93
C GLN A 331 -8.03 44.11 -2.76
N PHE A 332 -7.06 44.17 -1.83
CA PHE A 332 -6.22 45.36 -1.66
C PHE A 332 -5.45 45.71 -2.94
N LEU A 333 -4.92 44.72 -3.67
CA LEU A 333 -4.20 44.94 -4.93
C LEU A 333 -5.11 45.50 -6.02
N VAL A 334 -6.35 45.01 -6.11
CA VAL A 334 -7.37 45.54 -7.05
C VAL A 334 -7.74 46.98 -6.71
N ASP A 335 -7.95 47.27 -5.41
CA ASP A 335 -8.29 48.62 -4.96
C ASP A 335 -7.12 49.60 -5.16
N LEU A 336 -5.89 49.16 -4.91
CA LEU A 336 -4.67 49.92 -5.18
C LEU A 336 -4.52 50.18 -6.68
N GLU A 337 -4.68 49.16 -7.54
CA GLU A 337 -4.59 49.32 -8.99
C GLU A 337 -5.59 50.37 -9.51
N ARG A 338 -6.85 50.32 -9.05
CA ARG A 338 -7.87 51.31 -9.43
C ARG A 338 -7.46 52.72 -8.99
N ARG A 339 -7.05 52.87 -7.73
CA ARG A 339 -6.67 54.16 -7.16
C ARG A 339 -5.45 54.78 -7.85
N GLU A 340 -4.44 53.97 -8.17
CA GLU A 340 -3.24 54.43 -8.88
C GLU A 340 -3.53 54.75 -10.36
N ARG A 341 -4.43 54.01 -11.02
CA ARG A 341 -4.90 54.34 -12.38
C ARG A 341 -5.59 55.70 -12.43
N GLU A 342 -6.47 55.98 -11.48
CA GLU A 342 -7.18 57.25 -11.36
C GLU A 342 -6.23 58.41 -11.04
N ALA A 343 -5.30 58.22 -10.10
CA ALA A 343 -4.35 59.25 -9.68
C ALA A 343 -3.33 59.62 -10.77
N THR A 344 -2.85 58.65 -11.55
CA THR A 344 -1.83 58.88 -12.60
C THR A 344 -2.43 59.17 -13.98
N GLY A 345 -3.71 58.86 -14.19
CA GLY A 345 -4.37 58.89 -15.49
C GLY A 345 -3.84 57.86 -16.49
N VAL A 346 -3.12 56.83 -16.02
CA VAL A 346 -2.55 55.77 -16.85
C VAL A 346 -3.45 54.54 -16.80
N THR A 347 -4.34 54.39 -17.79
CA THR A 347 -5.30 53.27 -17.86
C THR A 347 -4.66 51.90 -17.99
N THR A 348 -3.43 51.84 -18.50
CA THR A 348 -2.65 50.61 -18.71
C THR A 348 -1.82 50.17 -17.49
N LEU A 349 -1.84 50.94 -16.39
CA LEU A 349 -1.13 50.60 -15.15
C LEU A 349 -1.63 49.26 -14.61
N LYS A 350 -0.73 48.37 -14.21
CA LYS A 350 -1.09 47.09 -13.58
C LYS A 350 -0.30 46.87 -12.31
N VAL A 351 -0.95 46.32 -11.29
CA VAL A 351 -0.26 45.80 -10.11
C VAL A 351 -0.05 44.31 -10.33
N GLY A 352 1.18 43.83 -10.15
CA GLY A 352 1.55 42.45 -10.40
C GLY A 352 2.50 41.90 -9.34
N TYR A 353 2.71 40.58 -9.38
CA TYR A 353 3.66 39.88 -8.53
C TYR A 353 4.68 39.09 -9.37
N ASN A 354 5.92 39.04 -8.91
CA ASN A 354 6.99 38.24 -9.47
C ASN A 354 7.78 37.59 -8.33
N ARG A 355 8.20 36.32 -8.50
CA ARG A 355 8.93 35.57 -7.46
C ARG A 355 10.28 36.16 -7.04
N VAL A 356 10.96 36.89 -7.92
CA VAL A 356 12.30 37.48 -7.70
C VAL A 356 12.21 38.89 -7.13
N HIS A 357 11.27 39.70 -7.61
CA HIS A 357 11.15 41.13 -7.30
C HIS A 357 9.88 41.50 -6.54
N GLY A 358 9.11 40.54 -6.02
CA GLY A 358 7.93 40.80 -5.21
C GLY A 358 6.78 41.46 -5.98
N TYR A 359 5.95 42.23 -5.28
CA TYR A 359 4.90 43.03 -5.88
C TYR A 359 5.49 44.25 -6.61
N TYR A 360 4.80 44.71 -7.64
CA TYR A 360 5.21 45.88 -8.41
C TYR A 360 4.03 46.57 -9.08
N ILE A 361 4.22 47.83 -9.41
CA ILE A 361 3.36 48.62 -10.29
C ILE A 361 4.06 48.72 -11.64
N GLU A 362 3.40 48.28 -12.71
CA GLU A 362 3.94 48.27 -14.07
C GLU A 362 3.35 49.41 -14.89
N LEU A 363 4.22 50.20 -15.51
CA LEU A 363 3.89 51.28 -16.44
C LEU A 363 4.53 51.00 -17.81
N GLY A 364 3.84 51.32 -18.89
CA GLY A 364 4.43 51.24 -20.23
C GLY A 364 5.59 52.23 -20.37
N LYS A 365 6.63 51.88 -21.14
CA LYS A 365 7.86 52.69 -21.25
C LYS A 365 7.61 54.14 -21.70
N ALA A 366 6.62 54.34 -22.58
CA ALA A 366 6.20 55.68 -23.03
C ALA A 366 5.50 56.51 -21.93
N GLN A 367 5.00 55.85 -20.88
CA GLN A 367 4.29 56.44 -19.75
C GLN A 367 5.14 56.49 -18.47
N ALA A 368 6.36 55.93 -18.49
CA ALA A 368 7.28 55.94 -17.35
C ALA A 368 7.58 57.36 -16.82
N ALA A 369 7.60 58.36 -17.71
CA ALA A 369 7.76 59.76 -17.32
C ALA A 369 6.57 60.33 -16.52
N LYS A 370 5.42 59.65 -16.51
CA LYS A 370 4.24 59.99 -15.70
C LYS A 370 4.26 59.31 -14.32
N ALA A 371 5.28 58.49 -14.02
CA ALA A 371 5.41 57.86 -12.71
C ALA A 371 5.58 58.95 -11.62
N PRO A 372 4.77 58.92 -10.55
CA PRO A 372 4.93 59.83 -9.42
C PRO A 372 6.30 59.72 -8.75
N THR A 373 6.74 60.79 -8.08
CA THR A 373 8.05 60.82 -7.41
C THR A 373 8.19 59.84 -6.24
N HIS A 374 7.08 59.42 -5.63
CA HIS A 374 7.07 58.42 -4.56
C HIS A 374 7.17 56.98 -5.07
N TYR A 375 7.20 56.76 -6.39
CA TYR A 375 7.44 55.46 -6.98
C TYR A 375 8.94 55.20 -7.04
N THR A 376 9.41 54.14 -6.37
CA THR A 376 10.79 53.70 -6.44
C THR A 376 10.94 52.66 -7.55
N ARG A 377 11.79 52.91 -8.55
CA ARG A 377 11.98 51.96 -9.66
C ARG A 377 12.66 50.68 -9.18
N ARG A 378 12.06 49.52 -9.47
CA ARG A 378 12.51 48.18 -9.03
C ARG A 378 13.11 47.36 -10.18
N GLN A 379 12.55 47.45 -11.39
CA GLN A 379 13.01 46.68 -12.56
C GLN A 379 12.69 47.42 -13.88
N THR A 380 13.60 47.38 -14.85
CA THR A 380 13.39 47.90 -16.21
C THR A 380 13.24 46.74 -17.21
N LEU A 381 12.18 46.74 -18.02
CA LEU A 381 11.92 45.75 -19.06
C LEU A 381 11.99 46.39 -20.46
N THR A 382 11.92 45.57 -21.51
CA THR A 382 11.98 46.04 -22.90
C THR A 382 10.91 47.09 -23.21
N ASN A 383 9.67 46.84 -22.76
CA ASN A 383 8.48 47.65 -23.07
C ASN A 383 7.79 48.30 -21.85
N ALA A 384 8.30 48.07 -20.64
CA ALA A 384 7.68 48.53 -19.39
C ALA A 384 8.73 48.86 -18.31
N GLU A 385 8.33 49.68 -17.34
CA GLU A 385 9.08 49.92 -16.11
C GLU A 385 8.24 49.49 -14.91
N ARG A 386 8.89 48.86 -13.92
CA ARG A 386 8.26 48.37 -12.70
C ARG A 386 8.73 49.15 -11.49
N TYR A 387 7.80 49.54 -10.64
CA TYR A 387 8.01 50.38 -9.47
C TYR A 387 7.44 49.72 -8.21
N ILE A 388 7.86 50.22 -7.05
CA ILE A 388 7.33 49.89 -5.73
C ILE A 388 7.06 51.18 -4.95
N THR A 389 6.04 51.19 -4.12
CA THR A 389 5.74 52.29 -3.18
C THR A 389 5.95 51.82 -1.74
N GLU A 390 6.10 52.74 -0.79
CA GLU A 390 6.19 52.38 0.63
C GLU A 390 4.95 51.63 1.12
N GLU A 391 3.76 52.05 0.69
CA GLU A 391 2.49 51.37 1.00
C GLU A 391 2.48 49.94 0.48
N LEU A 392 2.82 49.74 -0.80
CA LEU A 392 2.85 48.41 -1.42
C LEU A 392 3.93 47.52 -0.81
N LYS A 393 5.06 48.10 -0.37
CA LYS A 393 6.11 47.37 0.33
C LYS A 393 5.68 46.94 1.73
N ALA A 394 5.09 47.83 2.53
CA ALA A 394 4.59 47.49 3.87
C ALA A 394 3.51 46.41 3.80
N PHE A 395 2.67 46.47 2.76
CA PHE A 395 1.69 45.43 2.46
C PHE A 395 2.35 44.12 2.00
N GLU A 396 3.34 44.15 1.12
CA GLU A 396 4.14 42.98 0.68
C GLU A 396 4.71 42.25 1.91
N ASP A 397 5.38 42.98 2.81
CA ASP A 397 5.98 42.41 4.02
C ASP A 397 4.92 41.77 4.93
N LYS A 398 3.77 42.42 5.11
CA LYS A 398 2.66 41.90 5.93
C LYS A 398 2.05 40.63 5.34
N VAL A 399 1.79 40.60 4.02
CA VAL A 399 1.16 39.46 3.34
C VAL A 399 2.11 38.27 3.25
N LEU A 400 3.39 38.50 2.90
CA LEU A 400 4.39 37.44 2.86
C LEU A 400 4.58 36.82 4.26
N SER A 401 4.69 37.66 5.30
CA SER A 401 4.79 37.18 6.68
C SER A 401 3.55 36.38 7.11
N ALA A 402 2.34 36.84 6.79
CA ALA A 402 1.11 36.10 7.10
C ALA A 402 1.06 34.74 6.38
N ARG A 403 1.49 34.69 5.10
CA ARG A 403 1.49 33.46 4.30
C ARG A 403 2.52 32.44 4.79
N GLU A 404 3.72 32.89 5.18
CA GLU A 404 4.74 32.03 5.80
C GLU A 404 4.27 31.49 7.15
N ARG A 405 3.67 32.34 7.99
CA ARG A 405 3.09 31.93 9.27
C ARG A 405 1.93 30.95 9.10
N ALA A 406 1.05 31.18 8.11
CA ALA A 406 -0.04 30.26 7.80
C ALA A 406 0.50 28.88 7.43
N LEU A 407 1.49 28.83 6.53
CA LEU A 407 2.09 27.57 6.10
C LEU A 407 2.82 26.85 7.25
N ALA A 408 3.48 27.61 8.14
CA ALA A 408 4.12 27.05 9.32
C ALA A 408 3.10 26.48 10.32
N ARG A 409 2.01 27.23 10.60
CA ARG A 409 0.91 26.76 11.47
C ARG A 409 0.23 25.53 10.90
N GLU A 410 -0.05 25.54 9.60
CA GLU A 410 -0.64 24.41 8.88
C GLU A 410 0.23 23.16 8.95
N ARG A 411 1.57 23.30 8.80
CA ARG A 411 2.50 22.19 9.02
C ARG A 411 2.45 21.67 10.45
N GLY A 412 2.42 22.55 11.44
CA GLY A 412 2.29 22.17 12.85
C GLY A 412 1.03 21.34 13.12
N LEU A 413 -0.13 21.83 12.67
CA LEU A 413 -1.41 21.12 12.77
C LEU A 413 -1.38 19.77 12.05
N TYR A 414 -0.73 19.70 10.88
CA TYR A 414 -0.60 18.45 10.15
C TYR A 414 0.25 17.41 10.92
N GLU A 415 1.34 17.84 11.55
CA GLU A 415 2.15 16.97 12.42
C GLU A 415 1.36 16.50 13.65
N GLU A 416 0.56 17.38 14.26
CA GLU A 416 -0.34 17.03 15.37
C GLU A 416 -1.40 15.98 14.96
N LEU A 417 -1.92 16.06 13.71
CA LEU A 417 -2.80 15.05 13.15
C LEU A 417 -2.09 13.70 12.99
N LEU A 418 -0.86 13.69 12.48
CA LEU A 418 -0.07 12.46 12.35
C LEU A 418 0.20 11.83 13.72
N ASP A 419 0.48 12.62 14.75
CA ASP A 419 0.66 12.14 16.12
C ASP A 419 -0.62 11.51 16.68
N SER A 420 -1.77 12.12 16.41
CA SER A 420 -3.09 11.60 16.81
C SER A 420 -3.40 10.28 16.12
N LEU A 421 -3.08 10.14 14.82
CA LEU A 421 -3.26 8.89 14.08
C LEU A 421 -2.29 7.79 14.54
N ALA A 422 -1.04 8.16 14.85
CA ALA A 422 -0.03 7.23 15.34
C ALA A 422 -0.46 6.55 16.65
N ALA A 423 -1.18 7.26 17.53
CA ALA A 423 -1.69 6.73 18.80
C ALA A 423 -2.71 5.59 18.62
N VAL A 424 -3.42 5.54 17.49
CA VAL A 424 -4.47 4.53 17.19
C VAL A 424 -4.11 3.64 16.00
N LEU A 425 -2.85 3.67 15.56
CA LEU A 425 -2.38 3.04 14.33
C LEU A 425 -2.67 1.54 14.27
N GLU A 426 -2.48 0.80 15.36
CA GLU A 426 -2.69 -0.66 15.38
C GLU A 426 -4.17 -1.04 15.23
N ALA A 427 -5.10 -0.20 15.71
CA ALA A 427 -6.52 -0.42 15.48
C ALA A 427 -6.86 -0.18 14.00
N LEU A 428 -6.31 0.87 13.39
CA LEU A 428 -6.50 1.17 11.98
C LEU A 428 -5.90 0.08 11.06
N LYS A 429 -4.74 -0.48 11.42
CA LYS A 429 -4.12 -1.59 10.67
C LYS A 429 -4.99 -2.84 10.69
N ARG A 430 -5.60 -3.17 11.84
CA ARG A 430 -6.55 -4.30 11.94
C ARG A 430 -7.77 -4.08 11.04
N ALA A 431 -8.32 -2.86 11.01
CA ALA A 431 -9.40 -2.52 10.10
C ALA A 431 -8.99 -2.69 8.62
N ALA A 432 -7.79 -2.23 8.24
CA ALA A 432 -7.27 -2.41 6.88
C ALA A 432 -7.10 -3.89 6.50
N GLN A 433 -6.61 -4.73 7.42
CA GLN A 433 -6.50 -6.17 7.22
C GLN A 433 -7.86 -6.85 7.05
N ALA A 434 -8.84 -6.48 7.88
CA ALA A 434 -10.20 -7.00 7.79
C ALA A 434 -10.89 -6.59 6.48
N LEU A 435 -10.70 -5.33 6.03
CA LEU A 435 -11.17 -4.85 4.73
C LEU A 435 -10.54 -5.64 3.57
N ALA A 436 -9.23 -5.86 3.61
CA ALA A 436 -8.53 -6.64 2.58
C ALA A 436 -9.06 -8.08 2.50
N GLU A 437 -9.27 -8.73 3.64
CA GLU A 437 -9.82 -10.09 3.68
C GLU A 437 -11.26 -10.15 3.20
N LEU A 438 -12.10 -9.20 3.64
CA LEU A 438 -13.49 -9.14 3.23
C LEU A 438 -13.63 -8.94 1.72
N ASP A 439 -12.78 -8.12 1.10
CA ASP A 439 -12.74 -7.94 -0.36
C ASP A 439 -12.37 -9.23 -1.09
N VAL A 440 -11.40 -10.00 -0.58
CA VAL A 440 -11.05 -11.31 -1.16
C VAL A 440 -12.22 -12.30 -1.05
N LEU A 441 -12.91 -12.34 0.09
CA LEU A 441 -14.08 -13.22 0.27
C LEU A 441 -15.24 -12.82 -0.64
N CYS A 442 -15.50 -11.50 -0.81
CA CYS A 442 -16.49 -11.00 -1.75
C CYS A 442 -16.10 -11.30 -3.21
N ALA A 443 -14.81 -11.21 -3.54
CA ALA A 443 -14.31 -11.63 -4.85
C ALA A 443 -14.52 -13.13 -5.07
N PHE A 444 -14.27 -13.98 -4.09
CA PHE A 444 -14.55 -15.41 -4.22
C PHE A 444 -16.04 -15.73 -4.37
N ALA A 445 -16.93 -15.04 -3.65
CA ALA A 445 -18.38 -15.19 -3.81
C ALA A 445 -18.81 -14.83 -5.24
N GLU A 446 -18.38 -13.66 -5.72
CA GLU A 446 -18.70 -13.20 -7.07
C GLU A 446 -18.10 -14.13 -8.15
N ARG A 447 -16.85 -14.59 -7.99
CA ARG A 447 -16.24 -15.56 -8.92
C ARG A 447 -16.95 -16.90 -8.89
N ALA A 448 -17.42 -17.36 -7.73
CA ALA A 448 -18.14 -18.62 -7.63
C ALA A 448 -19.46 -18.59 -8.41
N GLU A 449 -20.21 -17.48 -8.32
CA GLU A 449 -21.43 -17.30 -9.12
C GLU A 449 -21.12 -17.10 -10.61
N ALA A 450 -20.19 -16.20 -10.94
CA ALA A 450 -19.88 -15.83 -12.32
C ALA A 450 -19.27 -16.99 -13.13
N LEU A 451 -18.56 -17.90 -12.47
CA LEU A 451 -17.85 -19.03 -13.10
C LEU A 451 -18.50 -20.39 -12.79
N ASP A 452 -19.68 -20.40 -12.14
CA ASP A 452 -20.42 -21.62 -11.78
C ASP A 452 -19.55 -22.62 -10.99
N TRP A 453 -18.88 -22.13 -9.94
CA TRP A 453 -18.05 -22.97 -9.08
C TRP A 453 -18.80 -23.47 -7.86
N SER A 454 -18.47 -24.70 -7.47
CA SER A 454 -19.05 -25.37 -6.31
C SER A 454 -18.09 -25.35 -5.12
N ARG A 455 -18.66 -25.28 -3.92
CA ARG A 455 -17.89 -25.46 -2.68
C ARG A 455 -17.35 -26.89 -2.60
N PRO A 456 -16.04 -27.10 -2.37
CA PRO A 456 -15.49 -28.43 -2.20
C PRO A 456 -15.83 -29.03 -0.82
N GLU A 457 -15.88 -30.35 -0.75
CA GLU A 457 -15.92 -31.11 0.51
C GLU A 457 -14.52 -31.56 0.90
N LEU A 458 -14.15 -31.36 2.17
CA LEU A 458 -12.85 -31.76 2.69
C LEU A 458 -12.97 -33.10 3.42
N SER A 459 -12.19 -34.08 2.98
CA SER A 459 -12.14 -35.42 3.59
C SER A 459 -10.97 -35.57 4.55
N GLU A 460 -11.17 -36.35 5.62
CA GLU A 460 -10.12 -36.82 6.53
C GLU A 460 -9.20 -37.87 5.88
N HIS A 461 -9.66 -38.53 4.82
CA HIS A 461 -8.95 -39.60 4.14
C HIS A 461 -8.31 -39.11 2.82
N PRO A 462 -7.20 -39.72 2.36
CA PRO A 462 -6.63 -39.42 1.04
C PRO A 462 -7.63 -39.78 -0.07
N VAL A 463 -8.28 -38.75 -0.62
CA VAL A 463 -9.24 -38.86 -1.72
C VAL A 463 -9.19 -37.57 -2.54
N LEU A 464 -9.30 -37.70 -3.86
CA LEU A 464 -9.54 -36.60 -4.77
C LEU A 464 -10.62 -37.05 -5.76
N ARG A 465 -11.84 -36.58 -5.53
CA ARG A 465 -12.99 -36.79 -6.41
C ARG A 465 -13.41 -35.45 -6.99
N ILE A 466 -13.40 -35.39 -8.31
CA ILE A 466 -13.83 -34.22 -9.08
C ILE A 466 -14.88 -34.72 -10.05
N GLU A 467 -16.09 -34.19 -9.95
CA GLU A 467 -17.17 -34.45 -10.90
C GLU A 467 -17.28 -33.25 -11.84
N ARG A 468 -17.22 -33.50 -13.14
CA ARG A 468 -17.28 -32.50 -14.21
C ARG A 468 -16.32 -31.32 -13.97
N GLY A 469 -15.08 -31.65 -13.60
CA GLY A 469 -14.01 -30.68 -13.37
C GLY A 469 -13.62 -29.92 -14.64
N ARG A 470 -13.31 -28.63 -14.47
CA ARG A 470 -12.92 -27.71 -15.54
C ARG A 470 -11.59 -27.06 -15.20
N HIS A 471 -10.77 -26.81 -16.21
CA HIS A 471 -9.54 -26.05 -16.00
C HIS A 471 -9.87 -24.55 -15.98
N PRO A 472 -9.73 -23.84 -14.86
CA PRO A 472 -10.29 -22.50 -14.67
C PRO A 472 -9.74 -21.45 -15.66
N VAL A 473 -8.45 -21.54 -15.99
CA VAL A 473 -7.83 -20.63 -16.96
C VAL A 473 -8.17 -20.99 -18.41
N VAL A 474 -8.04 -22.26 -18.79
CA VAL A 474 -8.29 -22.70 -20.18
C VAL A 474 -9.75 -22.48 -20.58
N GLU A 475 -10.70 -22.71 -19.67
CA GLU A 475 -12.12 -22.39 -19.90
C GLU A 475 -12.34 -20.90 -20.17
N ALA A 476 -11.73 -20.02 -19.37
CA ALA A 476 -11.92 -18.57 -19.48
C ALA A 476 -11.31 -17.94 -20.75
N VAL A 477 -10.36 -18.61 -21.41
CA VAL A 477 -9.63 -18.07 -22.58
C VAL A 477 -10.06 -18.68 -23.91
N ARG A 478 -10.82 -19.76 -23.89
CA ARG A 478 -11.29 -20.43 -25.11
C ARG A 478 -12.59 -19.78 -25.59
N ASP A 479 -12.72 -19.66 -26.91
CA ASP A 479 -13.97 -19.23 -27.55
C ASP A 479 -15.00 -20.38 -27.62
N GLU A 480 -14.52 -21.62 -27.62
CA GLU A 480 -15.35 -22.83 -27.64
C GLU A 480 -15.62 -23.33 -26.21
N PRO A 481 -16.78 -23.98 -25.97
CA PRO A 481 -17.08 -24.60 -24.68
C PRO A 481 -15.98 -25.57 -24.22
N PHE A 482 -15.65 -25.53 -22.94
CA PHE A 482 -14.72 -26.46 -22.31
C PHE A 482 -15.46 -27.77 -21.95
N GLU A 483 -14.95 -28.91 -22.38
CA GLU A 483 -15.52 -30.21 -22.02
C GLU A 483 -15.03 -30.63 -20.62
N PRO A 484 -15.91 -30.74 -19.62
CA PRO A 484 -15.51 -31.08 -18.27
C PRO A 484 -15.14 -32.56 -18.14
N ASN A 485 -14.25 -32.89 -17.20
CA ASN A 485 -13.79 -34.26 -16.96
C ASN A 485 -13.87 -34.66 -15.50
N ASP A 486 -14.12 -35.94 -15.26
CA ASP A 486 -14.13 -36.51 -13.91
C ASP A 486 -12.72 -36.96 -13.50
N LEU A 487 -12.45 -36.97 -12.20
CA LEU A 487 -11.27 -37.57 -11.59
C LEU A 487 -11.69 -38.31 -10.32
N ASP A 488 -11.21 -39.53 -10.15
CA ASP A 488 -11.40 -40.31 -8.92
C ASP A 488 -10.07 -40.97 -8.56
N LEU A 489 -9.48 -40.47 -7.48
CA LEU A 489 -8.29 -41.01 -6.85
C LEU A 489 -8.59 -41.29 -5.38
N ASP A 490 -8.19 -42.46 -4.92
CA ASP A 490 -8.32 -42.88 -3.53
C ASP A 490 -7.14 -43.79 -3.15
N ASP A 491 -7.22 -44.40 -1.96
CA ASP A 491 -6.17 -45.28 -1.46
C ASP A 491 -5.96 -46.54 -2.30
N ALA A 492 -6.98 -47.00 -3.05
CA ALA A 492 -6.90 -48.14 -3.96
C ALA A 492 -6.45 -47.72 -5.38
N ARG A 493 -6.79 -46.50 -5.80
CA ARG A 493 -6.50 -45.92 -7.11
C ARG A 493 -5.65 -44.66 -6.96
N ARG A 494 -4.36 -44.84 -6.69
CA ARG A 494 -3.41 -43.73 -6.42
C ARG A 494 -2.68 -43.18 -7.65
N MET A 495 -2.78 -43.85 -8.80
CA MET A 495 -2.05 -43.49 -10.02
C MET A 495 -2.89 -43.76 -11.27
N LEU A 496 -2.89 -42.81 -12.19
CA LEU A 496 -3.50 -42.95 -13.53
C LEU A 496 -2.42 -42.90 -14.59
N VAL A 497 -2.49 -43.83 -15.55
CA VAL A 497 -1.66 -43.77 -16.76
C VAL A 497 -2.49 -43.12 -17.85
N ILE A 498 -2.22 -41.85 -18.12
CA ILE A 498 -2.97 -41.04 -19.09
C ILE A 498 -2.29 -41.17 -20.46
N THR A 499 -3.02 -41.70 -21.44
CA THR A 499 -2.56 -41.87 -22.82
C THR A 499 -3.52 -41.20 -23.79
N GLY A 500 -3.06 -40.91 -25.00
CA GLY A 500 -3.88 -40.24 -26.02
C GLY A 500 -3.03 -39.46 -27.03
N PRO A 501 -3.62 -39.02 -28.14
CA PRO A 501 -2.91 -38.28 -29.19
C PRO A 501 -2.35 -36.95 -28.68
N ASN A 502 -1.37 -36.40 -29.41
CA ASN A 502 -0.93 -35.02 -29.17
C ASN A 502 -2.11 -34.06 -29.36
N MET A 503 -2.14 -32.99 -28.55
CA MET A 503 -3.26 -32.04 -28.46
C MET A 503 -4.58 -32.63 -27.95
N GLY A 504 -4.61 -33.89 -27.50
CA GLY A 504 -5.79 -34.51 -26.88
C GLY A 504 -6.07 -34.10 -25.42
N GLY A 505 -5.59 -32.94 -24.97
CA GLY A 505 -5.90 -32.40 -23.64
C GLY A 505 -5.16 -33.02 -22.44
N LYS A 506 -4.22 -33.96 -22.64
CA LYS A 506 -3.55 -34.70 -21.55
C LYS A 506 -2.83 -33.85 -20.49
N SER A 507 -2.30 -32.69 -20.85
CA SER A 507 -1.62 -31.77 -19.91
C SER A 507 -2.57 -30.74 -19.31
N THR A 508 -3.78 -30.63 -19.87
CA THR A 508 -4.85 -29.74 -19.39
C THR A 508 -5.75 -30.45 -18.38
N TYR A 509 -5.95 -31.76 -18.58
CA TYR A 509 -6.46 -32.68 -17.55
C TYR A 509 -5.43 -32.81 -16.44
#